data_AF-A0A8J7K6B6-F1
#
_entry.id   AF-A0A8J7K6B6-F1
#
_cell.length_a   1.000
_cell.length_b   1.000
_cell.length_c   1.000
_cell.angle_alpha   90.00
_cell.angle_beta   90.00
_cell.angle_gamma   90.00
#
_symmetry.space_group_name_H-M   'P 1'
#
loop_
_entity.id
_entity.type
_entity.pdbx_description
1 polymer ?
#
loop_
_entity_poly.entity_id
_entity_poly.type
_entity_poly.pdbx_seq_one_letter_code
_entity_poly.pdbx_strand_id
1 'polypeptide(L)'
;MTGYFCAAGDPKPSLAVQLQQVIQLVLRYGRKSWWMTLLFWLVAIVPAWAEIELRVAIEQDVEQVKVGGSTEAVLRDGAGQVLAQIPAMNAVVAQSQDGKVTVNQLQTSQLWIEPASEDGYVFIGERWYRGRTLVVPTSGGITAVNYVPMEQYLYSVVGAEMPASWSLEALKSQAVAARSYALYQRQHSGNTVFDLGDTTTWQVYGGLEKEAPSTRAAVDATKGQVLTYRGQIINAVFHACAGGHTENVEDVWTSPLPYLRGVPSPDSDFSQCQWDPLTFTASELAERLGYEGTVSSVSVQRHPHGRVLALTIDGSAGSKTVEGRAVRDRLGLRSTLFSIEAEQSPVASAGNVSAAPARFRISGAGNGHGIGLSQYGAYKLAQQNWNYQQILLHYYTGVALAKIQVQ
;
A
#
# COMPACT_ATOMS: atom_id res chain seq x y z
N MET A 1 42.93 49.91 -31.95
CA MET A 1 42.41 49.07 -30.85
C MET A 1 41.45 49.94 -30.05
N THR A 2 40.17 50.02 -30.46
CA THR A 2 39.02 49.24 -29.95
C THR A 2 38.58 49.63 -28.55
N GLY A 3 37.35 50.16 -28.44
CA GLY A 3 36.66 50.38 -27.17
C GLY A 3 35.37 51.18 -27.31
N TYR A 4 34.33 50.57 -27.89
CA TYR A 4 32.94 51.02 -27.82
C TYR A 4 32.44 51.04 -26.37
N PHE A 5 31.69 52.07 -25.96
CA PHE A 5 30.75 52.00 -24.84
C PHE A 5 29.37 52.43 -25.33
N CYS A 6 28.45 51.47 -25.44
CA CYS A 6 27.02 51.71 -25.64
C CYS A 6 26.39 52.21 -24.34
N ALA A 7 25.56 53.25 -24.46
CA ALA A 7 24.66 53.71 -23.41
C ALA A 7 23.54 52.69 -23.13
N ALA A 8 23.12 52.65 -21.88
CA ALA A 8 22.18 51.71 -21.26
C ALA A 8 20.80 51.65 -21.93
N GLY A 9 20.26 50.44 -22.06
CA GLY A 9 18.86 50.19 -22.41
C GLY A 9 17.92 50.47 -21.23
N ASP A 10 16.71 50.93 -21.57
CA ASP A 10 15.63 51.30 -20.64
C ASP A 10 15.28 50.18 -19.64
N PRO A 11 14.93 50.53 -18.38
CA PRO A 11 14.45 49.55 -17.42
C PRO A 11 13.06 49.04 -17.82
N LYS A 12 12.90 47.71 -17.85
CA LYS A 12 11.57 47.06 -17.96
C LYS A 12 10.65 47.58 -16.84
N PRO A 13 9.39 47.93 -17.14
CA PRO A 13 8.47 48.44 -16.12
C PRO A 13 8.21 47.37 -15.05
N SER A 14 8.21 47.78 -13.79
CA SER A 14 7.90 46.91 -12.66
C SER A 14 6.44 46.44 -12.71
N LEU A 15 6.14 45.32 -12.05
CA LEU A 15 4.78 44.73 -11.94
C LEU A 15 3.71 45.77 -11.54
N ALA A 16 4.09 46.81 -10.79
CA ALA A 16 3.20 47.89 -10.37
C ALA A 16 2.70 48.76 -11.53
N VAL A 17 3.50 48.95 -12.59
CA VAL A 17 3.13 49.75 -13.77
C VAL A 17 2.21 48.96 -14.69
N GLN A 18 2.38 47.63 -14.79
CA GLN A 18 1.48 46.74 -15.52
C GLN A 18 0.11 46.65 -14.85
N LEU A 19 0.05 46.61 -13.52
CA LEU A 19 -1.21 46.64 -12.76
C LEU A 19 -1.98 47.94 -12.99
N GLN A 20 -1.32 49.10 -12.99
CA GLN A 20 -1.98 50.39 -13.22
C GLN A 20 -2.56 50.51 -14.64
N GLN A 21 -1.89 49.98 -15.66
CA GLN A 21 -2.39 49.99 -17.04
C GLN A 21 -3.62 49.07 -17.20
N VAL A 22 -3.65 47.93 -16.52
CA VAL A 22 -4.81 47.02 -16.50
C VAL A 22 -5.99 47.63 -15.73
N ILE A 23 -5.74 48.29 -14.60
CA ILE A 23 -6.77 49.01 -13.82
C ILE A 23 -7.40 50.13 -14.67
N GLN A 24 -6.60 50.89 -15.42
CA GLN A 24 -7.08 51.93 -16.32
C GLN A 24 -7.91 51.35 -17.49
N LEU A 25 -7.56 50.16 -17.99
CA LEU A 25 -8.33 49.46 -19.04
C LEU A 25 -9.69 48.99 -18.51
N VAL A 26 -9.73 48.46 -17.28
CA VAL A 26 -10.95 48.02 -16.58
C VAL A 26 -11.85 49.21 -16.24
N LEU A 27 -11.29 50.36 -15.86
CA LEU A 27 -12.06 51.58 -15.59
C LEU A 27 -12.64 52.21 -16.89
N ARG A 28 -11.95 52.06 -18.03
CA ARG A 28 -12.44 52.54 -19.34
C ARG A 28 -13.61 51.71 -19.89
N TYR A 29 -13.66 50.40 -19.61
CA TYR A 29 -14.70 49.49 -20.11
C TYR A 29 -15.76 49.10 -19.05
N GLY A 30 -15.46 49.27 -17.76
CA GLY A 30 -16.30 48.86 -16.63
C GLY A 30 -17.59 49.67 -16.45
N ARG A 31 -17.82 50.71 -17.27
CA ARG A 31 -19.03 51.54 -17.17
C ARG A 31 -20.23 50.99 -17.96
N LYS A 32 -20.09 49.89 -18.71
CA LYS A 32 -21.18 49.31 -19.53
C LYS A 32 -21.58 47.85 -19.25
N SER A 33 -20.83 47.08 -18.46
CA SER A 33 -21.20 45.68 -18.16
C SER A 33 -20.77 45.25 -16.76
N TRP A 34 -21.55 45.63 -15.75
CA TRP A 34 -21.40 45.17 -14.37
C TRP A 34 -21.44 43.63 -14.22
N TRP A 35 -22.08 42.93 -15.16
CA TRP A 35 -22.16 41.47 -15.20
C TRP A 35 -20.86 40.78 -15.67
N MET A 36 -20.01 41.45 -16.45
CA MET A 36 -18.73 40.88 -16.91
C MET A 36 -17.67 40.84 -15.80
N THR A 37 -17.71 41.79 -14.86
CA THR A 37 -16.82 41.80 -13.68
C THR A 37 -17.21 40.71 -12.68
N LEU A 38 -18.49 40.38 -12.61
CA LEU A 38 -19.04 39.27 -11.81
C LEU A 38 -18.68 37.90 -12.41
N LEU A 39 -18.70 37.77 -13.74
CA LEU A 39 -18.26 36.56 -14.45
C LEU A 39 -16.75 36.32 -14.26
N PHE A 40 -15.93 37.37 -14.23
CA PHE A 40 -14.48 37.26 -14.03
C PHE A 40 -14.12 36.81 -12.59
N TRP A 41 -14.90 37.22 -11.59
CA TRP A 41 -14.75 36.71 -10.21
C TRP A 41 -15.31 35.30 -10.00
N LEU A 42 -16.32 34.88 -10.79
CA LEU A 42 -16.83 33.51 -10.77
C LEU A 42 -15.90 32.50 -11.47
N VAL A 43 -15.09 32.93 -12.44
CA VAL A 43 -14.10 32.07 -13.13
C VAL A 43 -12.75 32.01 -12.39
N ALA A 44 -12.42 33.02 -11.58
CA ALA A 44 -11.13 33.11 -10.86
C ALA A 44 -11.11 32.38 -9.49
N ILE A 45 -12.21 31.75 -9.07
CA ILE A 45 -12.27 30.92 -7.86
C ILE A 45 -12.91 29.57 -8.23
N VAL A 46 -12.31 28.88 -9.19
CA VAL A 46 -12.36 27.41 -9.13
C VAL A 46 -11.21 27.06 -8.19
N PRO A 47 -11.45 26.60 -6.95
CA PRO A 47 -10.38 25.96 -6.23
C PRO A 47 -9.89 24.85 -7.16
N ALA A 48 -8.64 24.93 -7.61
CA ALA A 48 -7.96 23.74 -8.08
C ALA A 48 -8.09 22.78 -6.90
N TRP A 49 -9.00 21.81 -7.01
CA TRP A 49 -9.18 20.82 -5.96
C TRP A 49 -7.84 20.12 -5.90
N ALA A 50 -7.00 20.50 -4.93
CA ALA A 50 -5.78 19.78 -4.68
C ALA A 50 -6.25 18.38 -4.28
N GLU A 51 -6.09 17.40 -5.15
CA GLU A 51 -6.29 16.01 -4.75
C GLU A 51 -5.03 15.56 -4.03
N ILE A 52 -5.18 14.76 -2.98
CA ILE A 52 -4.02 14.20 -2.29
C ILE A 52 -3.34 13.24 -3.26
N GLU A 53 -2.15 13.59 -3.73
CA GLU A 53 -1.30 12.70 -4.54
C GLU A 53 -0.53 11.75 -3.61
N LEU A 54 -0.46 10.48 -3.98
CA LEU A 54 0.38 9.46 -3.36
C LEU A 54 1.56 9.10 -4.24
N ARG A 55 2.67 8.77 -3.60
CA ARG A 55 3.91 8.32 -4.23
C ARG A 55 4.14 6.86 -3.88
N VAL A 56 3.99 5.97 -4.86
CA VAL A 56 4.10 4.52 -4.65
C VAL A 56 5.29 3.99 -5.42
N ALA A 57 6.26 3.39 -4.74
CA ALA A 57 7.38 2.74 -5.41
C ALA A 57 6.92 1.42 -6.04
N ILE A 58 7.08 1.28 -7.35
CA ILE A 58 6.65 0.13 -8.15
C ILE A 58 7.82 -0.80 -8.47
N GLU A 59 8.97 -0.23 -8.81
CA GLU A 59 10.21 -0.97 -9.02
C GLU A 59 11.29 -0.27 -8.19
N GLN A 60 11.93 -0.99 -7.27
CA GLN A 60 12.88 -0.42 -6.30
C GLN A 60 14.28 -0.98 -6.52
N ASP A 61 15.27 -0.11 -6.59
CA ASP A 61 16.69 -0.48 -6.69
C ASP A 61 16.98 -1.47 -7.82
N VAL A 62 16.37 -1.24 -8.99
CA VAL A 62 16.56 -2.08 -10.19
C VAL A 62 17.57 -1.45 -11.15
N GLU A 63 18.27 -2.27 -11.93
CA GLU A 63 19.23 -1.77 -12.94
C GLU A 63 18.53 -0.97 -14.05
N GLN A 64 17.34 -1.44 -14.45
CA GLN A 64 16.56 -0.86 -15.52
C GLN A 64 15.05 -1.09 -15.34
N VAL A 65 14.24 -0.23 -15.94
CA VAL A 65 12.77 -0.32 -15.92
C VAL A 65 12.18 0.16 -17.24
N LYS A 66 11.14 -0.52 -17.73
CA LYS A 66 10.35 -0.06 -18.89
C LYS A 66 9.34 0.98 -18.43
N VAL A 67 9.31 2.13 -19.11
CA VAL A 67 8.35 3.21 -18.84
C VAL A 67 7.73 3.73 -20.13
N GLY A 68 6.44 4.06 -20.10
CA GLY A 68 5.71 4.49 -21.30
C GLY A 68 4.35 5.08 -21.00
N GLY A 69 3.53 5.28 -22.03
CA GLY A 69 2.18 5.83 -21.91
C GLY A 69 1.17 5.18 -22.84
N SER A 70 -0.11 5.15 -22.44
CA SER A 70 -1.20 4.65 -23.29
C SER A 70 -1.55 5.65 -24.38
N THR A 71 -1.39 6.94 -24.08
CA THR A 71 -1.34 8.04 -25.04
C THR A 71 0.11 8.44 -25.28
N GLU A 72 0.35 9.43 -26.14
CA GLU A 72 1.66 10.07 -26.19
C GLU A 72 2.08 10.47 -24.76
N ALA A 73 3.33 10.20 -24.40
CA ALA A 73 3.88 10.54 -23.09
C ALA A 73 5.04 11.53 -23.23
N VAL A 74 5.02 12.59 -22.43
CA VAL A 74 6.05 13.62 -22.39
C VAL A 74 7.10 13.22 -21.35
N LEU A 75 8.36 13.23 -21.77
CA LEU A 75 9.51 13.04 -20.89
C LEU A 75 10.02 14.39 -20.41
N ARG A 76 10.08 14.60 -19.11
CA ARG A 76 10.61 15.84 -18.51
C ARG A 76 11.74 15.57 -17.53
N ASP A 77 12.66 16.52 -17.40
CA ASP A 77 13.65 16.52 -16.34
C ASP A 77 13.07 17.01 -15.00
N GLY A 78 13.93 17.10 -13.99
CA GLY A 78 13.53 17.60 -12.68
C GLY A 78 13.18 19.08 -12.59
N ALA A 79 13.54 19.88 -13.59
CA ALA A 79 13.16 21.28 -13.71
C ALA A 79 11.85 21.46 -14.49
N GLY A 80 11.26 20.37 -15.01
CA GLY A 80 10.06 20.38 -15.83
C GLY A 80 10.34 20.66 -17.31
N GLN A 81 11.59 20.73 -17.74
CA GLN A 81 11.95 20.91 -19.14
C GLN A 81 11.61 19.64 -19.92
N VAL A 82 10.94 19.80 -21.06
CA VAL A 82 10.65 18.68 -21.97
C VAL A 82 11.97 18.20 -22.60
N LEU A 83 12.28 16.92 -22.43
CA LEU A 83 13.44 16.26 -22.99
C LEU A 83 13.10 15.52 -24.29
N ALA A 84 11.96 14.84 -24.31
CA ALA A 84 11.48 14.06 -25.45
C ALA A 84 9.99 13.70 -25.31
N GLN A 85 9.46 13.01 -26.32
CA GLN A 85 8.13 12.42 -26.32
C GLN A 85 8.23 10.94 -26.70
N ILE A 86 7.36 10.12 -26.12
CA ILE A 86 7.18 8.71 -26.45
C ILE A 86 5.82 8.58 -27.16
N PRO A 87 5.75 8.00 -28.36
CA PRO A 87 4.46 7.77 -29.03
C PRO A 87 3.52 6.91 -28.19
N ALA A 88 2.21 7.06 -28.41
CA ALA A 88 1.19 6.27 -27.73
C ALA A 88 1.46 4.76 -27.82
N MET A 89 1.17 4.03 -26.74
CA MET A 89 1.34 2.58 -26.61
C MET A 89 2.79 2.08 -26.81
N ASN A 90 3.78 2.98 -26.73
CA ASN A 90 5.19 2.62 -26.73
C ASN A 90 5.81 2.83 -25.34
N ALA A 91 6.93 2.14 -25.11
CA ALA A 91 7.73 2.26 -23.91
C ALA A 91 9.20 2.40 -24.26
N VAL A 92 9.94 3.08 -23.37
CA VAL A 92 11.39 3.19 -23.40
C VAL A 92 11.98 2.51 -22.17
N VAL A 93 13.25 2.14 -22.23
CA VAL A 93 13.97 1.60 -21.08
C VAL A 93 14.72 2.73 -20.40
N ALA A 94 14.41 2.98 -19.14
CA ALA A 94 15.19 3.82 -18.26
C ALA A 94 16.21 2.96 -17.49
N GLN A 95 17.44 3.44 -17.37
CA GLN A 95 18.54 2.72 -16.73
C GLN A 95 19.35 3.66 -15.84
N SER A 96 20.06 3.10 -14.85
CA SER A 96 21.04 3.86 -14.06
C SER A 96 22.38 3.89 -14.77
N GLN A 97 22.93 5.10 -15.02
CA GLN A 97 24.29 5.27 -15.53
C GLN A 97 24.94 6.50 -14.88
N ASP A 98 26.08 6.30 -14.24
CA ASP A 98 26.84 7.34 -13.54
C ASP A 98 26.01 8.14 -12.52
N GLY A 99 25.13 7.46 -11.79
CA GLY A 99 24.25 8.08 -10.79
C GLY A 99 23.16 8.97 -11.39
N LYS A 100 22.84 8.82 -12.68
CA LYS A 100 21.78 9.52 -13.40
C LYS A 100 20.85 8.51 -14.08
N VAL A 101 19.65 8.98 -14.43
CA VAL A 101 18.71 8.24 -15.27
C VAL A 101 19.06 8.47 -16.73
N THR A 102 19.30 7.38 -17.44
CA THR A 102 19.54 7.39 -18.89
C THR A 102 18.36 6.76 -19.63
N VAL A 103 17.92 7.43 -20.69
CA VAL A 103 16.94 6.89 -21.67
C VAL A 103 17.46 7.21 -23.07
N ASN A 104 17.76 6.19 -23.87
CA ASN A 104 18.42 6.35 -25.16
C ASN A 104 19.72 7.18 -25.03
N GLN A 105 19.78 8.38 -25.60
CA GLN A 105 20.92 9.31 -25.51
C GLN A 105 20.70 10.42 -24.45
N LEU A 106 19.55 10.43 -23.78
CA LEU A 106 19.21 11.43 -22.77
C LEU A 106 19.76 10.99 -21.41
N GLN A 107 20.34 11.92 -20.66
CA GLN A 107 20.80 11.69 -19.30
C GLN A 107 20.32 12.82 -18.38
N THR A 108 19.68 12.48 -17.27
CA THR A 108 19.07 13.45 -16.33
C THR A 108 19.18 12.97 -14.89
N SER A 109 19.15 13.90 -13.92
CA SER A 109 19.15 13.56 -12.49
C SER A 109 17.84 12.91 -12.02
N GLN A 110 16.73 13.20 -12.70
CA GLN A 110 15.44 12.54 -12.52
C GLN A 110 14.62 12.67 -13.79
N LEU A 111 13.74 11.71 -14.04
CA LEU A 111 12.94 11.65 -15.25
C LEU A 111 11.45 11.50 -14.90
N TRP A 112 10.65 12.44 -15.38
CA TRP A 112 9.20 12.35 -15.35
C TRP A 112 8.67 11.78 -16.65
N ILE A 113 7.68 10.90 -16.56
CA ILE A 113 6.90 10.35 -17.65
C ILE A 113 5.43 10.73 -17.39
N GLU A 114 4.89 11.62 -18.21
CA GLU A 114 3.55 12.17 -18.05
C GLU A 114 2.72 11.88 -19.30
N PRO A 115 1.54 11.23 -19.18
CA PRO A 115 0.64 11.11 -20.31
C PRO A 115 0.21 12.51 -20.80
N ALA A 116 0.19 12.72 -22.12
CA ALA A 116 -0.19 13.99 -22.73
C ALA A 116 -1.70 14.28 -22.60
N SER A 117 -2.51 13.25 -22.34
CA SER A 117 -3.94 13.35 -22.07
C SER A 117 -4.24 13.04 -20.61
N GLU A 118 -5.19 13.75 -20.02
CA GLU A 118 -5.66 13.51 -18.64
C GLU A 118 -6.24 12.10 -18.43
N ASP A 119 -6.81 11.50 -19.48
CA ASP A 119 -7.32 10.13 -19.46
C ASP A 119 -6.24 9.08 -19.78
N GLY A 120 -4.99 9.52 -19.96
CA GLY A 120 -3.85 8.67 -20.24
C GLY A 120 -3.35 7.90 -19.02
N TYR A 121 -2.69 6.79 -19.28
CA TYR A 121 -2.10 5.90 -18.30
C TYR A 121 -0.60 5.81 -18.51
N VAL A 122 0.15 5.52 -17.45
CA VAL A 122 1.58 5.23 -17.52
C VAL A 122 1.84 3.73 -17.45
N PHE A 123 2.80 3.26 -18.23
CA PHE A 123 3.32 1.91 -18.14
C PHE A 123 4.56 1.92 -17.26
N ILE A 124 4.64 1.01 -16.29
CA ILE A 124 5.83 0.85 -15.42
C ILE A 124 6.11 -0.64 -15.28
N GLY A 125 7.31 -1.06 -15.69
CA GLY A 125 7.73 -2.46 -15.69
C GLY A 125 6.89 -3.28 -16.67
N GLU A 126 5.84 -3.92 -16.16
CA GLU A 126 4.95 -4.82 -16.91
C GLU A 126 3.47 -4.41 -16.84
N ARG A 127 3.13 -3.34 -16.10
CA ARG A 127 1.73 -3.00 -15.79
C ARG A 127 1.38 -1.56 -16.11
N TRP A 128 0.09 -1.32 -16.28
CA TRP A 128 -0.50 -0.01 -16.50
C TRP A 128 -1.01 0.61 -15.19
N TYR A 129 -0.74 1.89 -14.99
CA TYR A 129 -1.12 2.66 -13.81
C TYR A 129 -1.72 4.00 -14.21
N ARG A 130 -2.53 4.57 -13.32
CA ARG A 130 -3.01 5.95 -13.45
C ARG A 130 -1.94 6.95 -13.03
N GLY A 131 -2.14 8.21 -13.37
CA GLY A 131 -1.26 9.30 -12.99
C GLY A 131 0.01 9.35 -13.83
N ARG A 132 1.15 9.58 -13.18
CA ARG A 132 2.44 9.80 -13.83
C ARG A 132 3.56 9.00 -13.15
N THR A 133 4.71 8.92 -13.80
CA THR A 133 5.87 8.18 -13.28
C THR A 133 7.05 9.11 -13.05
N LEU A 134 7.69 8.99 -11.90
CA LEU A 134 8.99 9.54 -11.62
C LEU A 134 10.02 8.40 -11.56
N VAL A 135 11.11 8.53 -12.32
CA VAL A 135 12.27 7.65 -12.21
C VAL A 135 13.42 8.43 -11.60
N VAL A 136 14.00 7.89 -10.53
CA VAL A 136 15.13 8.49 -9.80
C VAL A 136 16.26 7.50 -9.63
N PRO A 137 17.52 7.95 -9.70
CA PRO A 137 18.67 7.12 -9.39
C PRO A 137 18.77 6.90 -7.88
N THR A 138 19.18 5.70 -7.50
CA THR A 138 19.49 5.31 -6.11
C THR A 138 20.87 4.64 -6.05
N SER A 139 21.34 4.32 -4.84
CA SER A 139 22.58 3.54 -4.67
C SER A 139 22.48 2.11 -5.22
N GLY A 140 21.27 1.56 -5.35
CA GLY A 140 21.03 0.23 -5.90
C GLY A 140 20.67 0.20 -7.40
N GLY A 141 20.62 1.36 -8.08
CA GLY A 141 20.24 1.45 -9.48
C GLY A 141 19.30 2.63 -9.73
N ILE A 142 18.06 2.34 -10.08
CA ILE A 142 16.95 3.30 -10.20
C ILE A 142 15.71 2.79 -9.46
N THR A 143 14.87 3.72 -9.05
CA THR A 143 13.52 3.45 -8.53
C THR A 143 12.49 4.14 -9.40
N ALA A 144 11.44 3.41 -9.81
CA ALA A 144 10.28 3.95 -10.49
C ALA A 144 9.13 4.15 -9.48
N VAL A 145 8.68 5.39 -9.36
CA VAL A 145 7.64 5.83 -8.43
C VAL A 145 6.42 6.28 -9.22
N ASN A 146 5.28 5.67 -8.96
CA ASN A 146 4.00 6.13 -9.48
C ASN A 146 3.44 7.25 -8.61
N TYR A 147 3.16 8.39 -9.22
CA TYR A 147 2.49 9.54 -8.64
C TYR A 147 1.04 9.51 -9.11
N VAL A 148 0.12 9.32 -8.18
CA VAL A 148 -1.29 9.02 -8.49
C VAL A 148 -2.23 9.68 -7.46
N PRO A 149 -3.38 10.23 -7.89
CA PRO A 149 -4.39 10.71 -6.93
C PRO A 149 -4.86 9.60 -5.99
N MET A 150 -5.02 9.91 -4.71
CA MET A 150 -5.38 8.96 -3.64
C MET A 150 -6.59 8.08 -4.00
N GLU A 151 -7.65 8.68 -4.52
CA GLU A 151 -8.86 7.92 -4.85
C GLU A 151 -8.62 6.96 -6.02
N GLN A 152 -7.82 7.37 -7.00
CA GLN A 152 -7.45 6.53 -8.14
C GLN A 152 -6.52 5.38 -7.74
N TYR A 153 -5.61 5.60 -6.81
CA TYR A 153 -4.80 4.54 -6.19
C TYR A 153 -5.70 3.47 -5.54
N LEU A 154 -6.72 3.90 -4.80
CA LEU A 154 -7.63 3.00 -4.09
C LEU A 154 -8.50 2.15 -5.01
N TYR A 155 -8.79 2.59 -6.24
CA TYR A 155 -9.50 1.75 -7.21
C TYR A 155 -8.81 0.41 -7.45
N SER A 156 -7.47 0.45 -7.49
CA SER A 156 -6.63 -0.73 -7.66
C SER A 156 -6.46 -1.49 -6.35
N VAL A 157 -6.11 -0.81 -5.25
CA VAL A 157 -5.88 -1.47 -3.95
C VAL A 157 -7.11 -2.24 -3.50
N VAL A 158 -8.30 -1.65 -3.57
CA VAL A 158 -9.52 -2.34 -3.13
C VAL A 158 -9.78 -3.62 -3.93
N GLY A 159 -9.53 -3.62 -5.24
CA GLY A 159 -9.72 -4.81 -6.07
C GLY A 159 -8.54 -5.80 -6.05
N ALA A 160 -7.38 -5.37 -5.56
CA ALA A 160 -6.26 -6.26 -5.26
C ALA A 160 -6.47 -7.01 -3.93
N GLU A 161 -7.11 -6.34 -2.96
CA GLU A 161 -7.32 -6.83 -1.60
C GLU A 161 -8.62 -7.62 -1.42
N MET A 162 -9.70 -7.22 -2.11
CA MET A 162 -10.99 -7.89 -2.04
C MET A 162 -11.51 -8.29 -3.42
N PRO A 163 -12.15 -9.46 -3.57
CA PRO A 163 -12.85 -9.81 -4.80
C PRO A 163 -13.91 -8.77 -5.15
N ALA A 164 -13.87 -8.26 -6.38
CA ALA A 164 -14.79 -7.23 -6.86
C ALA A 164 -16.28 -7.66 -6.85
N SER A 165 -16.57 -8.96 -6.75
CA SER A 165 -17.91 -9.53 -6.65
C SER A 165 -18.50 -9.49 -5.22
N TRP A 166 -17.70 -9.14 -4.22
CA TRP A 166 -18.18 -9.03 -2.85
C TRP A 166 -19.13 -7.84 -2.66
N SER A 167 -19.87 -7.87 -1.55
CA SER A 167 -20.82 -6.82 -1.19
C SER A 167 -20.17 -5.44 -1.23
N LEU A 168 -20.90 -4.46 -1.75
CA LEU A 168 -20.46 -3.06 -1.80
C LEU A 168 -20.08 -2.54 -0.40
N GLU A 169 -20.76 -2.98 0.66
CA GLU A 169 -20.46 -2.56 2.03
C GLU A 169 -19.12 -3.13 2.53
N ALA A 170 -18.74 -4.34 2.12
CA ALA A 170 -17.41 -4.88 2.40
C ALA A 170 -16.33 -4.09 1.64
N LEU A 171 -16.54 -3.82 0.35
CA LEU A 171 -15.62 -3.02 -0.47
C LEU A 171 -15.46 -1.58 0.06
N LYS A 172 -16.55 -0.95 0.52
CA LYS A 172 -16.51 0.38 1.16
C LYS A 172 -15.69 0.35 2.46
N SER A 173 -15.84 -0.70 3.28
CA SER A 173 -15.05 -0.84 4.50
C SER A 173 -13.55 -0.94 4.17
N GLN A 174 -13.19 -1.73 3.16
CA GLN A 174 -11.82 -1.83 2.66
C GLN A 174 -11.31 -0.51 2.10
N ALA A 175 -12.12 0.25 1.36
CA ALA A 175 -11.72 1.55 0.82
C ALA A 175 -11.34 2.55 1.92
N VAL A 176 -12.15 2.64 2.98
CA VAL A 176 -11.88 3.53 4.12
C VAL A 176 -10.68 3.07 4.94
N ALA A 177 -10.57 1.77 5.23
CA ALA A 177 -9.41 1.21 5.92
C ALA A 177 -8.12 1.44 5.10
N ALA A 178 -8.16 1.16 3.80
CA ALA A 178 -7.02 1.32 2.91
C ALA A 178 -6.58 2.78 2.78
N ARG A 179 -7.51 3.72 2.64
CA ARG A 179 -7.22 5.17 2.63
C ARG A 179 -6.55 5.63 3.92
N SER A 180 -7.09 5.17 5.05
CA SER A 180 -6.56 5.51 6.37
C SER A 180 -5.15 4.98 6.57
N TYR A 181 -4.90 3.71 6.19
CA TYR A 181 -3.57 3.12 6.21
C TYR A 181 -2.59 3.89 5.32
N ALA A 182 -2.94 4.15 4.06
CA ALA A 182 -2.07 4.85 3.12
C ALA A 182 -1.67 6.25 3.62
N LEU A 183 -2.63 7.01 4.18
CA LEU A 183 -2.37 8.31 4.78
C LEU A 183 -1.55 8.23 6.07
N TYR A 184 -1.82 7.23 6.92
CA TYR A 184 -1.03 7.00 8.13
C TYR A 184 0.43 6.70 7.76
N GLN A 185 0.68 5.80 6.82
CA GLN A 185 2.03 5.46 6.37
C GLN A 185 2.72 6.66 5.74
N ARG A 186 2.03 7.45 4.91
CA ARG A 186 2.57 8.70 4.35
C ARG A 186 2.97 9.72 5.42
N GLN A 187 2.18 9.85 6.49
CA GLN A 187 2.49 10.77 7.59
C GLN A 187 3.69 10.30 8.42
N HIS A 188 3.91 8.99 8.50
CA HIS A 188 4.95 8.38 9.32
C HIS A 188 6.15 7.88 8.51
N SER A 189 6.15 8.06 7.18
CA SER A 189 7.28 7.66 6.34
C SER A 189 8.41 8.69 6.51
N GLY A 190 9.61 8.19 6.83
CA GLY A 190 10.84 8.99 6.76
C GLY A 190 11.42 9.07 5.34
N ASN A 191 10.77 8.44 4.36
CA ASN A 191 11.26 8.32 3.00
C ASN A 191 10.86 9.55 2.17
N THR A 192 11.86 10.24 1.64
CA THR A 192 11.67 11.46 0.84
C THR A 192 11.27 11.19 -0.60
N VAL A 193 11.46 9.96 -1.09
CA VAL A 193 11.23 9.54 -2.48
C VAL A 193 9.81 9.02 -2.68
N PHE A 194 9.32 8.16 -1.78
CA PHE A 194 7.99 7.55 -1.88
C PHE A 194 7.31 7.39 -0.51
N ASP A 195 5.98 7.28 -0.53
CA ASP A 195 5.14 7.14 0.66
C ASP A 195 4.90 5.67 1.03
N LEU A 196 4.77 4.79 0.03
CA LEU A 196 4.44 3.36 0.16
C LEU A 196 5.25 2.51 -0.83
N GLY A 197 5.58 1.29 -0.44
CA GLY A 197 6.01 0.25 -1.39
C GLY A 197 4.82 -0.58 -1.91
N ASP A 198 5.06 -1.46 -2.88
CA ASP A 198 4.04 -2.29 -3.57
C ASP A 198 4.08 -3.79 -3.21
N THR A 199 4.95 -4.20 -2.27
CA THR A 199 5.16 -5.60 -1.87
C THR A 199 4.24 -6.07 -0.73
N THR A 200 4.32 -7.36 -0.34
CA THR A 200 3.54 -8.00 0.75
C THR A 200 3.75 -7.41 2.15
N THR A 201 4.73 -6.52 2.32
CA THR A 201 4.91 -5.73 3.54
C THR A 201 3.96 -4.52 3.59
N TRP A 202 3.39 -4.15 2.44
CA TRP A 202 2.49 -3.02 2.21
C TRP A 202 1.17 -3.50 1.59
N GLN A 203 0.33 -2.57 1.12
CA GLN A 203 -0.89 -2.89 0.40
C GLN A 203 -0.57 -3.32 -1.03
N VAL A 204 -1.33 -4.27 -1.57
CA VAL A 204 -1.13 -4.70 -2.96
C VAL A 204 -1.64 -3.62 -3.91
N TYR A 205 -0.76 -3.04 -4.71
CA TYR A 205 -1.11 -2.06 -5.76
C TYR A 205 -0.83 -2.64 -7.15
N GLY A 206 -1.85 -3.22 -7.76
CA GLY A 206 -1.72 -3.97 -9.03
C GLY A 206 -2.00 -3.16 -10.30
N GLY A 207 -2.11 -1.83 -10.19
CA GLY A 207 -2.47 -0.96 -11.31
C GLY A 207 -3.89 -1.21 -11.84
N LEU A 208 -4.12 -0.89 -13.12
CA LEU A 208 -5.43 -0.93 -13.78
C LEU A 208 -6.06 -2.33 -13.81
N GLU A 209 -5.24 -3.38 -13.81
CA GLU A 209 -5.70 -4.78 -13.87
C GLU A 209 -6.55 -5.20 -12.66
N LYS A 210 -6.38 -4.48 -11.54
CA LYS A 210 -7.13 -4.73 -10.31
C LYS A 210 -8.36 -3.85 -10.15
N GLU A 211 -8.61 -2.91 -11.06
CA GLU A 211 -9.80 -2.09 -10.99
C GLU A 211 -11.05 -2.82 -11.49
N ALA A 212 -12.19 -2.59 -10.82
CA ALA A 212 -13.49 -3.02 -11.30
C ALA A 212 -14.53 -1.90 -11.07
N PRO A 213 -15.66 -1.90 -11.81
CA PRO A 213 -16.72 -0.93 -11.57
C PRO A 213 -17.20 -0.87 -10.11
N SER A 214 -17.28 -2.02 -9.43
CA SER A 214 -17.68 -2.11 -8.01
C SER A 214 -16.63 -1.53 -7.05
N THR A 215 -15.33 -1.70 -7.33
CA THR A 215 -14.26 -1.15 -6.49
C THR A 215 -14.22 0.37 -6.63
N ARG A 216 -14.37 0.90 -7.85
CA ARG A 216 -14.51 2.34 -8.09
C ARG A 216 -15.72 2.92 -7.38
N ALA A 217 -16.88 2.29 -7.52
CA ALA A 217 -18.11 2.73 -6.84
C ALA A 217 -17.96 2.75 -5.30
N ALA A 218 -17.26 1.77 -4.72
CA ALA A 218 -17.01 1.74 -3.28
C ALA A 218 -16.08 2.88 -2.82
N VAL A 219 -15.02 3.14 -3.57
CA VAL A 219 -14.07 4.22 -3.29
C VAL A 219 -14.76 5.57 -3.43
N ASP A 220 -15.48 5.81 -4.52
CA ASP A 220 -16.22 7.05 -4.78
C ASP A 220 -17.27 7.33 -3.70
N ALA A 221 -18.04 6.31 -3.30
CA ALA A 221 -19.05 6.43 -2.25
C ALA A 221 -18.45 6.74 -0.86
N THR A 222 -17.14 6.52 -0.69
CA THR A 222 -16.41 6.79 0.56
C THR A 222 -15.33 7.85 0.37
N LYS A 223 -15.40 8.65 -0.71
CA LYS A 223 -14.35 9.62 -1.07
C LYS A 223 -13.98 10.52 0.12
N GLY A 224 -12.69 10.54 0.43
CA GLY A 224 -12.11 11.29 1.54
C GLY A 224 -12.45 10.80 2.95
N GLN A 225 -13.17 9.69 3.13
CA GLN A 225 -13.45 9.16 4.47
C GLN A 225 -12.27 8.36 5.03
N VAL A 226 -11.94 8.61 6.29
CA VAL A 226 -10.82 8.01 7.03
C VAL A 226 -11.24 7.64 8.46
N LEU A 227 -10.52 6.72 9.08
CA LEU A 227 -10.66 6.36 10.48
C LEU A 227 -9.70 7.17 11.34
N THR A 228 -10.22 7.74 12.42
CA THR A 228 -9.45 8.55 13.35
C THR A 228 -9.65 8.11 14.79
N TYR A 229 -8.61 8.26 15.61
CA TYR A 229 -8.66 8.12 17.05
C TYR A 229 -8.08 9.37 17.67
N ARG A 230 -8.85 10.07 18.52
CA ARG A 230 -8.48 11.37 19.11
C ARG A 230 -8.01 12.39 18.07
N GLY A 231 -8.69 12.43 16.92
CA GLY A 231 -8.43 13.39 15.84
C GLY A 231 -7.23 13.06 14.94
N GLN A 232 -6.50 11.98 15.22
CA GLN A 232 -5.39 11.52 14.38
C GLN A 232 -5.83 10.32 13.52
N ILE A 233 -5.37 10.27 12.27
CA ILE A 233 -5.60 9.11 11.39
C ILE A 233 -4.94 7.89 12.03
N ILE A 234 -5.66 6.76 12.07
CA ILE A 234 -5.14 5.53 12.68
C ILE A 234 -4.35 4.68 11.67
N ASN A 235 -3.47 3.83 12.20
CA ASN A 235 -2.91 2.72 11.43
C ASN A 235 -3.98 1.63 11.20
N ALA A 236 -4.80 1.79 10.16
CA ALA A 236 -5.92 0.92 9.84
C ALA A 236 -5.48 -0.35 9.09
N VAL A 237 -4.70 -1.20 9.76
CA VAL A 237 -4.23 -2.48 9.20
C VAL A 237 -5.37 -3.47 9.00
N PHE A 238 -5.21 -4.36 8.03
CA PHE A 238 -6.19 -5.38 7.66
C PHE A 238 -5.50 -6.63 7.11
N HIS A 239 -6.21 -7.75 7.10
CA HIS A 239 -5.68 -9.05 6.66
C HIS A 239 -6.81 -9.93 6.11
N ALA A 240 -6.45 -11.02 5.43
CA ALA A 240 -7.42 -11.88 4.76
C ALA A 240 -8.41 -12.56 5.72
N CYS A 241 -7.89 -13.32 6.69
CA CYS A 241 -8.73 -14.08 7.62
C CYS A 241 -8.16 -14.03 9.04
N ALA A 242 -9.02 -13.74 10.02
CA ALA A 242 -8.64 -13.74 11.43
C ALA A 242 -8.54 -15.17 11.97
N GLY A 243 -9.46 -16.05 11.55
CA GLY A 243 -9.60 -17.41 12.07
C GLY A 243 -10.56 -17.49 13.25
N GLY A 244 -11.60 -16.65 13.25
CA GLY A 244 -12.61 -16.56 14.31
C GLY A 244 -12.46 -15.37 15.25
N HIS A 245 -11.25 -14.83 15.40
CA HIS A 245 -10.99 -13.69 16.29
C HIS A 245 -9.73 -12.94 15.87
N THR A 246 -9.75 -11.62 15.96
CA THR A 246 -8.56 -10.78 15.73
C THR A 246 -7.72 -10.68 17.01
N GLU A 247 -6.51 -10.15 16.93
CA GLU A 247 -5.61 -9.98 18.07
C GLU A 247 -5.48 -8.51 18.49
N ASN A 248 -5.01 -8.33 19.73
CA ASN A 248 -4.45 -7.05 20.13
C ASN A 248 -3.13 -6.81 19.39
N VAL A 249 -2.82 -5.55 19.10
CA VAL A 249 -1.58 -5.25 18.36
C VAL A 249 -0.32 -5.63 19.15
N GLU A 250 -0.35 -5.56 20.47
CA GLU A 250 0.77 -5.92 21.34
C GLU A 250 1.06 -7.40 21.43
N ASP A 251 0.08 -8.21 21.07
CA ASP A 251 0.25 -9.64 20.95
C ASP A 251 0.97 -10.02 19.64
N VAL A 252 1.24 -9.07 18.73
CA VAL A 252 1.79 -9.40 17.40
C VAL A 252 2.96 -8.51 16.98
N TRP A 253 2.92 -7.19 17.21
CA TRP A 253 3.89 -6.27 16.60
C TRP A 253 4.52 -5.24 17.53
N THR A 254 3.74 -4.53 18.35
CA THR A 254 4.24 -3.28 18.97
C THR A 254 3.61 -3.00 20.34
N SER A 255 3.78 -1.80 20.87
CA SER A 255 3.12 -1.39 22.10
C SER A 255 1.60 -1.30 21.91
N PRO A 256 0.81 -1.41 22.99
CA PRO A 256 -0.64 -1.39 22.90
C PRO A 256 -1.19 -0.15 22.19
N LEU A 257 -2.07 -0.35 21.20
CA LEU A 257 -2.81 0.73 20.54
C LEU A 257 -4.31 0.63 20.90
N PRO A 258 -4.95 1.68 21.45
CA PRO A 258 -6.33 1.62 21.92
C PRO A 258 -7.37 1.14 20.89
N TYR A 259 -7.10 1.37 19.61
CA TYR A 259 -8.01 1.07 18.50
C TYR A 259 -7.73 -0.26 17.77
N LEU A 260 -6.61 -0.95 18.07
CA LEU A 260 -6.30 -2.27 17.51
C LEU A 260 -6.39 -3.32 18.61
N ARG A 261 -7.63 -3.75 18.88
CA ARG A 261 -7.97 -4.72 19.92
C ARG A 261 -8.57 -5.97 19.29
N GLY A 262 -8.36 -7.10 19.97
CA GLY A 262 -8.97 -8.36 19.56
C GLY A 262 -10.50 -8.29 19.64
N VAL A 263 -11.17 -8.64 18.56
CA VAL A 263 -12.63 -8.73 18.46
C VAL A 263 -13.03 -10.02 17.72
N PRO A 264 -14.23 -10.58 17.97
CA PRO A 264 -14.74 -11.71 17.22
C PRO A 264 -14.81 -11.41 15.72
N SER A 265 -14.45 -12.38 14.88
CA SER A 265 -14.50 -12.24 13.42
C SER A 265 -15.26 -13.42 12.81
N PRO A 266 -16.40 -13.22 12.14
CA PRO A 266 -17.21 -14.31 11.62
C PRO A 266 -16.65 -14.84 10.27
N ASP A 267 -15.39 -15.28 10.27
CA ASP A 267 -14.69 -15.80 9.09
C ASP A 267 -14.32 -17.29 9.17
N SER A 268 -14.61 -17.95 10.29
CA SER A 268 -14.28 -19.36 10.50
C SER A 268 -14.99 -20.33 9.54
N ASP A 269 -16.16 -19.97 9.02
CA ASP A 269 -16.95 -20.83 8.13
C ASP A 269 -16.41 -20.87 6.70
N PHE A 270 -15.48 -19.99 6.33
CA PHE A 270 -14.90 -19.97 4.99
C PHE A 270 -13.75 -20.96 4.87
N SER A 271 -13.80 -21.84 3.88
CA SER A 271 -12.72 -22.78 3.59
C SER A 271 -11.40 -22.05 3.28
N GLN A 272 -11.46 -20.85 2.70
CA GLN A 272 -10.31 -19.99 2.47
C GLN A 272 -9.63 -19.54 3.77
N CYS A 273 -10.34 -19.56 4.90
CA CYS A 273 -9.80 -19.23 6.21
C CYS A 273 -9.36 -20.47 7.01
N GLN A 274 -9.54 -21.67 6.47
CA GLN A 274 -9.07 -22.94 7.02
C GLN A 274 -7.84 -23.44 6.26
N TRP A 275 -6.99 -24.24 6.92
CA TRP A 275 -5.78 -24.79 6.28
C TRP A 275 -5.93 -26.27 6.02
N ASP A 276 -5.46 -26.70 4.86
CA ASP A 276 -5.04 -28.08 4.72
C ASP A 276 -3.83 -28.33 5.63
N PRO A 277 -3.80 -29.45 6.37
CA PRO A 277 -2.69 -29.79 7.25
C PRO A 277 -1.37 -29.91 6.47
N LEU A 278 -0.32 -29.28 6.98
CA LEU A 278 1.04 -29.43 6.49
C LEU A 278 1.77 -30.48 7.34
N THR A 279 2.66 -31.24 6.71
CA THR A 279 3.46 -32.25 7.43
C THR A 279 4.94 -32.01 7.17
N PHE A 280 5.73 -32.00 8.23
CA PHE A 280 7.18 -31.86 8.18
C PHE A 280 7.81 -33.07 8.84
N THR A 281 8.88 -33.61 8.27
CA THR A 281 9.72 -34.58 9.00
C THR A 281 10.38 -33.89 10.19
N ALA A 282 10.77 -34.64 11.23
CA ALA A 282 11.47 -34.05 12.37
C ALA A 282 12.78 -33.34 11.96
N SER A 283 13.50 -33.87 10.97
CA SER A 283 14.72 -33.26 10.43
C SER A 283 14.43 -31.97 9.66
N GLU A 284 13.39 -31.94 8.83
CA GLU A 284 13.01 -30.74 8.08
C GLU A 284 12.52 -29.62 9.02
N LEU A 285 11.75 -29.98 10.05
CA LEU A 285 11.32 -29.03 11.08
C LEU A 285 12.54 -28.44 11.81
N ALA A 286 13.50 -29.30 12.18
CA ALA A 286 14.74 -28.86 12.84
C ALA A 286 15.53 -27.91 11.94
N GLU A 287 15.79 -28.29 10.68
CA GLU A 287 16.52 -27.49 9.71
C GLU A 287 15.88 -26.12 9.51
N ARG A 288 14.58 -26.07 9.17
CA ARG A 288 13.88 -24.81 8.90
C ARG A 288 13.82 -23.90 10.13
N LEU A 289 13.77 -24.46 11.34
CA LEU A 289 13.77 -23.69 12.59
C LEU A 289 15.18 -23.45 13.16
N GLY A 290 16.22 -23.94 12.48
CA GLY A 290 17.64 -23.80 12.84
C GLY A 290 18.03 -24.57 14.11
N TYR A 291 17.42 -25.71 14.38
CA TYR A 291 17.73 -26.58 15.52
C TYR A 291 18.75 -27.65 15.09
N GLU A 292 19.89 -27.72 15.79
CA GLU A 292 21.03 -28.58 15.43
C GLU A 292 21.00 -29.91 16.19
N GLY A 293 19.87 -30.63 16.13
CA GLY A 293 19.72 -31.91 16.84
C GLY A 293 18.46 -32.68 16.45
N THR A 294 18.29 -33.85 17.07
CA THR A 294 17.08 -34.66 16.91
C THR A 294 15.95 -34.10 17.78
N VAL A 295 14.84 -33.74 17.15
CA VAL A 295 13.64 -33.27 17.85
C VAL A 295 13.00 -34.42 18.62
N SER A 296 12.78 -34.23 19.91
CA SER A 296 12.07 -35.16 20.79
C SER A 296 10.63 -34.71 21.06
N SER A 297 10.42 -33.42 21.29
CA SER A 297 9.10 -32.84 21.49
C SER A 297 9.04 -31.38 21.02
N VAL A 298 7.81 -30.91 20.82
CA VAL A 298 7.50 -29.50 20.57
C VAL A 298 6.40 -29.06 21.52
N SER A 299 6.50 -27.83 22.02
CA SER A 299 5.45 -27.19 22.81
C SER A 299 5.22 -25.78 22.31
N VAL A 300 4.00 -25.25 22.49
CA VAL A 300 3.61 -23.93 22.00
C VAL A 300 3.08 -23.07 23.14
N GLN A 301 3.53 -21.83 23.19
CA GLN A 301 2.95 -20.76 24.00
C GLN A 301 2.01 -19.94 23.12
N ARG A 302 0.88 -19.49 23.68
CA ARG A 302 -0.18 -18.80 22.91
C ARG A 302 -0.57 -17.47 23.54
N HIS A 303 -0.96 -16.54 22.69
CA HIS A 303 -1.72 -15.34 23.07
C HIS A 303 -3.15 -15.72 23.49
N PRO A 304 -3.89 -14.80 24.15
CA PRO A 304 -5.23 -15.08 24.65
C PRO A 304 -6.21 -15.65 23.62
N HIS A 305 -6.10 -15.26 22.34
CA HIS A 305 -7.01 -15.73 21.27
C HIS A 305 -6.42 -16.87 20.43
N GLY A 306 -5.34 -17.51 20.92
CA GLY A 306 -4.88 -18.79 20.42
C GLY A 306 -3.74 -18.73 19.41
N ARG A 307 -3.35 -17.57 18.89
CA ARG A 307 -2.15 -17.46 18.04
C ARG A 307 -0.90 -17.82 18.81
N VAL A 308 0.01 -18.54 18.16
CA VAL A 308 1.27 -19.01 18.74
C VAL A 308 2.20 -17.80 18.94
N LEU A 309 2.53 -17.55 20.21
CA LEU A 309 3.54 -16.57 20.63
C LEU A 309 4.95 -17.13 20.37
N ALA A 310 5.19 -18.37 20.76
CA ALA A 310 6.47 -19.03 20.61
C ALA A 310 6.30 -20.55 20.54
N LEU A 311 7.22 -21.22 19.84
CA LEU A 311 7.35 -22.66 19.79
C LEU A 311 8.69 -23.05 20.42
N THR A 312 8.65 -23.98 21.37
CA THR A 312 9.86 -24.55 21.98
C THR A 312 10.06 -25.96 21.45
N ILE A 313 11.25 -26.21 20.92
CA ILE A 313 11.74 -27.50 20.45
C ILE A 313 12.64 -28.07 21.54
N ASP A 314 12.38 -29.28 21.99
CA ASP A 314 13.25 -30.03 22.90
C ASP A 314 13.85 -31.23 22.17
N GLY A 315 15.11 -31.53 22.43
CA GLY A 315 15.80 -32.61 21.75
C GLY A 315 17.25 -32.81 22.20
N SER A 316 18.01 -33.51 21.36
CA SER A 316 19.40 -33.91 21.68
C SER A 316 20.37 -32.73 21.87
N ALA A 317 20.05 -31.55 21.34
CA ALA A 317 20.85 -30.33 21.46
C ALA A 317 20.32 -29.37 22.54
N GLY A 318 19.48 -29.87 23.46
CA GLY A 318 18.78 -29.06 24.46
C GLY A 318 17.51 -28.42 23.91
N SER A 319 17.04 -27.36 24.57
CA SER A 319 15.80 -26.65 24.20
C SER A 319 16.09 -25.40 23.37
N LYS A 320 15.30 -25.17 22.32
CA LYS A 320 15.33 -23.95 21.51
C LYS A 320 13.94 -23.36 21.37
N THR A 321 13.79 -22.09 21.73
CA THR A 321 12.55 -21.33 21.54
C THR A 321 12.64 -20.46 20.29
N VAL A 322 11.61 -20.51 19.45
CA VAL A 322 11.47 -19.73 18.23
C VAL A 322 10.18 -18.94 18.31
N GLU A 323 10.24 -17.63 18.04
CA GLU A 323 9.06 -16.77 17.99
C GLU A 323 8.04 -17.29 16.96
N GLY A 324 6.74 -17.23 17.28
CA GLY A 324 5.68 -17.75 16.43
C GLY A 324 5.67 -17.15 15.02
N ARG A 325 6.01 -15.86 14.88
CA ARG A 325 6.18 -15.23 13.57
C ARG A 325 7.34 -15.84 12.78
N ALA A 326 8.47 -16.06 13.43
CA ALA A 326 9.61 -16.72 12.78
C ALA A 326 9.28 -18.17 12.38
N VAL A 327 8.47 -18.89 13.18
CA VAL A 327 7.95 -20.21 12.79
C VAL A 327 7.08 -20.11 11.55
N ARG A 328 6.11 -19.19 11.53
CA ARG A 328 5.25 -18.94 10.37
C ARG A 328 6.06 -18.68 9.12
N ASP A 329 7.01 -17.75 9.19
CA ASP A 329 7.78 -17.31 8.02
C ASP A 329 8.70 -18.43 7.51
N ARG A 330 9.40 -19.15 8.40
CA ARG A 330 10.33 -20.23 8.04
C ARG A 330 9.66 -21.50 7.54
N LEU A 331 8.45 -21.80 8.02
CA LEU A 331 7.67 -22.96 7.58
C LEU A 331 6.69 -22.63 6.45
N GLY A 332 6.59 -21.37 6.03
CA GLY A 332 5.66 -20.94 4.98
C GLY A 332 4.19 -21.05 5.40
N LEU A 333 3.88 -20.85 6.68
CA LEU A 333 2.51 -20.92 7.19
C LEU A 333 1.72 -19.65 6.85
N ARG A 334 0.40 -19.78 6.76
CA ARG A 334 -0.47 -18.66 6.37
C ARG A 334 -0.66 -17.64 7.50
N SER A 335 -0.60 -18.08 8.76
CA SER A 335 -0.80 -17.27 9.97
C SER A 335 -0.03 -17.87 11.16
N THR A 336 -0.12 -17.26 12.34
CA THR A 336 0.39 -17.82 13.61
C THR A 336 -0.67 -18.62 14.38
N LEU A 337 -1.90 -18.74 13.85
CA LEU A 337 -2.99 -19.52 14.44
C LEU A 337 -2.91 -20.97 13.97
N PHE A 338 -2.02 -21.74 14.59
CA PHE A 338 -1.82 -23.16 14.28
C PHE A 338 -1.65 -24.04 15.52
N SER A 339 -1.91 -25.34 15.37
CA SER A 339 -1.51 -26.42 16.25
C SER A 339 -0.42 -27.25 15.58
N ILE A 340 0.40 -27.90 16.39
CA ILE A 340 1.42 -28.83 15.94
C ILE A 340 1.31 -30.11 16.76
N GLU A 341 1.20 -31.24 16.08
CA GLU A 341 1.02 -32.55 16.67
C GLU A 341 2.14 -33.48 16.20
N ALA A 342 2.74 -34.20 17.14
CA ALA A 342 3.79 -35.17 16.86
C ALA A 342 3.15 -36.48 16.39
N GLU A 343 3.57 -36.99 15.23
CA GLU A 343 3.18 -38.31 14.74
C GLU A 343 4.35 -39.28 14.89
N GLN A 344 4.11 -40.36 15.63
CA GLN A 344 5.11 -41.36 15.97
C GLN A 344 5.43 -42.28 14.80
N SER A 345 6.65 -42.82 14.78
CA SER A 345 7.03 -43.84 13.80
C SER A 345 6.30 -45.16 14.09
N PRO A 346 5.76 -45.88 13.08
CA PRO A 346 5.10 -47.17 13.29
C PRO A 346 5.97 -48.21 14.01
N VAL A 347 7.30 -48.08 13.92
CA VAL A 347 8.30 -49.01 14.48
C VAL A 347 8.49 -48.86 16.00
N ALA A 348 7.95 -47.79 16.61
CA ALA A 348 8.08 -47.51 18.05
C ALA A 348 7.14 -48.35 18.95
N SER A 349 6.28 -49.20 18.37
CA SER A 349 5.30 -50.00 19.12
C SER A 349 5.88 -51.28 19.76
N ALA A 350 7.21 -51.49 19.70
CA ALA A 350 7.88 -52.65 20.26
C ALA A 350 8.94 -52.23 21.30
N GLY A 351 8.49 -51.92 22.51
CA GLY A 351 9.33 -51.76 23.70
C GLY A 351 9.57 -50.31 24.15
N ASN A 352 9.54 -50.10 25.46
CA ASN A 352 9.64 -48.82 26.19
C ASN A 352 10.88 -47.96 25.88
N VAL A 353 10.94 -47.40 24.67
CA VAL A 353 11.78 -46.26 24.33
C VAL A 353 10.84 -45.22 23.74
N SER A 354 10.76 -44.04 24.36
CA SER A 354 10.02 -42.91 23.79
C SER A 354 10.68 -42.55 22.47
N ALA A 355 10.19 -43.09 21.36
CA ALA A 355 10.78 -42.86 20.05
C ALA A 355 10.65 -41.38 19.71
N ALA A 356 11.72 -40.83 19.12
CA ALA A 356 11.65 -39.52 18.52
C ALA A 356 10.52 -39.51 17.46
N PRO A 357 9.68 -38.48 17.42
CA PRO A 357 8.61 -38.40 16.44
C PRO A 357 9.18 -38.45 15.02
N ALA A 358 8.51 -39.19 14.14
CA ALA A 358 8.94 -39.29 12.75
C ALA A 358 8.60 -38.00 11.98
N ARG A 359 7.44 -37.40 12.31
CA ARG A 359 6.94 -36.20 11.65
C ARG A 359 6.07 -35.37 12.57
N PHE A 360 5.82 -34.15 12.15
CA PHE A 360 4.93 -33.20 12.81
C PHE A 360 3.87 -32.75 11.83
N ARG A 361 2.60 -32.90 12.23
CA ARG A 361 1.44 -32.41 11.49
C ARG A 361 1.04 -31.06 12.06
N ILE A 362 0.98 -30.06 11.19
CA ILE A 362 0.59 -28.70 11.52
C ILE A 362 -0.78 -28.44 10.90
N SER A 363 -1.76 -28.09 11.73
CA SER A 363 -3.10 -27.66 11.30
C SER A 363 -3.34 -26.24 11.78
N GLY A 364 -4.12 -25.45 11.07
CA GLY A 364 -4.33 -24.06 11.45
C GLY A 364 -5.47 -23.38 10.73
N ALA A 365 -5.66 -22.12 11.05
CA ALA A 365 -6.69 -21.26 10.49
C ALA A 365 -6.18 -19.82 10.31
N GLY A 366 -7.01 -18.97 9.73
CA GLY A 366 -6.67 -17.59 9.45
C GLY A 366 -5.66 -17.43 8.31
N ASN A 367 -5.42 -16.20 7.89
CA ASN A 367 -4.48 -15.87 6.83
C ASN A 367 -4.05 -14.42 7.01
N GLY A 368 -2.77 -14.20 7.29
CA GLY A 368 -2.22 -12.91 7.65
C GLY A 368 -2.07 -12.70 9.16
N HIS A 369 -1.78 -11.46 9.53
CA HIS A 369 -1.29 -11.10 10.86
C HIS A 369 -2.37 -11.10 11.96
N GLY A 370 -3.66 -11.02 11.61
CA GLY A 370 -4.75 -11.15 12.59
C GLY A 370 -5.14 -9.86 13.30
N ILE A 371 -4.59 -8.70 12.92
CA ILE A 371 -4.84 -7.41 13.59
C ILE A 371 -5.78 -6.57 12.73
N GLY A 372 -6.69 -5.82 13.36
CA GLY A 372 -7.61 -4.92 12.67
C GLY A 372 -8.65 -5.66 11.83
N LEU A 373 -8.96 -5.15 10.64
CA LEU A 373 -10.06 -5.67 9.82
C LEU A 373 -9.72 -7.03 9.19
N SER A 374 -10.59 -8.02 9.42
CA SER A 374 -10.60 -9.26 8.63
C SER A 374 -11.43 -9.07 7.37
N GLN A 375 -10.84 -9.32 6.20
CA GLN A 375 -11.52 -9.13 4.91
C GLN A 375 -12.69 -10.09 4.73
N TYR A 376 -12.50 -11.38 5.02
CA TYR A 376 -13.59 -12.36 4.99
C TYR A 376 -14.63 -12.12 6.09
N GLY A 377 -14.19 -11.65 7.26
CA GLY A 377 -15.10 -11.31 8.35
C GLY A 377 -15.97 -10.09 7.99
N ALA A 378 -15.39 -9.05 7.38
CA ALA A 378 -16.12 -7.91 6.83
C ALA A 378 -17.12 -8.34 5.75
N TYR A 379 -16.73 -9.26 4.87
CA TYR A 379 -17.63 -9.83 3.87
C TYR A 379 -18.84 -10.55 4.51
N LYS A 380 -18.61 -11.39 5.53
CA LYS A 380 -19.70 -12.07 6.24
C LYS A 380 -20.62 -11.10 6.97
N LEU A 381 -20.07 -10.10 7.66
CA LEU A 381 -20.88 -9.07 8.32
C LEU A 381 -21.74 -8.31 7.30
N ALA A 382 -21.19 -7.99 6.14
CA ALA A 382 -21.95 -7.36 5.05
C ALA A 382 -23.09 -8.29 4.55
N GLN A 383 -22.87 -9.61 4.46
CA GLN A 383 -23.93 -10.58 4.17
C GLN A 383 -25.01 -10.64 5.26
N GLN A 384 -24.67 -10.24 6.49
CA GLN A 384 -25.60 -10.10 7.62
C GLN A 384 -26.22 -8.70 7.70
N ASN A 385 -26.19 -7.93 6.60
CA ASN A 385 -26.74 -6.58 6.46
C ASN A 385 -26.05 -5.50 7.32
N TRP A 386 -24.82 -5.72 7.76
CA TRP A 386 -24.03 -4.66 8.35
C TRP A 386 -23.57 -3.69 7.26
N ASN A 387 -23.72 -2.39 7.52
CA ASN A 387 -23.13 -1.37 6.66
C ASN A 387 -21.62 -1.19 6.94
N TYR A 388 -20.91 -0.55 6.03
CA TYR A 388 -19.46 -0.38 6.12
C TYR A 388 -19.02 0.34 7.40
N GLN A 389 -19.82 1.27 7.92
CA GLN A 389 -19.50 2.00 9.15
C GLN A 389 -19.55 1.07 10.36
N GLN A 390 -20.58 0.24 10.46
CA GLN A 390 -20.69 -0.77 11.52
C GLN A 390 -19.54 -1.78 11.46
N ILE A 391 -19.18 -2.22 10.25
CA ILE A 391 -18.04 -3.12 10.03
C ILE A 391 -16.74 -2.48 10.54
N LEU A 392 -16.47 -1.22 10.17
CA LEU A 392 -15.25 -0.53 10.59
C LEU A 392 -15.22 -0.30 12.11
N LEU A 393 -16.32 0.14 12.71
CA LEU A 393 -16.41 0.37 14.16
C LEU A 393 -16.34 -0.92 14.98
N HIS A 394 -16.64 -2.06 14.38
CA HIS A 394 -16.42 -3.38 14.98
C HIS A 394 -14.93 -3.73 15.05
N TYR A 395 -14.21 -3.61 13.93
CA TYR A 395 -12.79 -4.00 13.87
C TYR A 395 -11.82 -2.98 14.47
N TYR A 396 -12.21 -1.71 14.55
CA TYR A 396 -11.36 -0.63 15.06
C TYR A 396 -12.04 0.04 16.26
N THR A 397 -11.54 -0.26 17.46
CA THR A 397 -12.22 0.11 18.71
C THR A 397 -12.13 1.61 19.00
N GLY A 398 -13.27 2.25 19.29
CA GLY A 398 -13.31 3.65 19.75
C GLY A 398 -12.86 4.68 18.70
N VAL A 399 -12.81 4.31 17.43
CA VAL A 399 -12.50 5.22 16.33
C VAL A 399 -13.73 6.01 15.88
N ALA A 400 -13.50 7.08 15.14
CA ALA A 400 -14.54 7.83 14.44
C ALA A 400 -14.24 7.88 12.94
N LEU A 401 -15.29 7.83 12.12
CA LEU A 401 -15.19 8.18 10.71
C LEU A 401 -15.11 9.71 10.59
N ALA A 402 -14.07 10.19 9.93
CA ALA A 402 -13.90 11.59 9.57
C ALA A 402 -13.81 11.73 8.05
N LYS A 403 -14.01 12.94 7.53
CA LYS A 403 -13.79 13.26 6.12
C LYS A 403 -12.65 14.26 6.01
N ILE A 404 -11.62 13.92 5.25
CA ILE A 404 -10.51 14.84 4.98
C ILE A 404 -11.00 15.96 4.07
N GLN A 405 -10.67 17.20 4.43
CA GLN A 405 -10.82 18.36 3.56
C GLN A 405 -9.42 18.65 3.00
N VAL A 406 -9.29 18.60 1.68
CA VAL A 406 -8.08 19.08 1.02
C VAL A 406 -8.34 20.55 0.71
N GLN A 407 -7.54 21.43 1.32
CA GLN A 407 -7.61 22.89 1.11
C GLN A 407 -6.65 23.30 0.01
#